data_AF-A0A2R4KLG3-F1
#
_entry.id   AF-A0A2R4KLG3-F1
#
_cell.length_a   1.000
_cell.length_b   1.000
_cell.length_c   1.000
_cell.angle_alpha   90.00
_cell.angle_beta   90.00
_cell.angle_gamma   90.00
#
_symmetry.space_group_name_H-M   'P 1'
#
loop_
_entity.id
_entity.type
_entity.pdbx_description
1 polymer ?
#
loop_
_entity_poly.entity_id
_entity_poly.type
_entity_poly.pdbx_seq_one_letter_code
_entity_poly.pdbx_strand_id
1 'polypeptide(L)' 'MAKALGSLKDLPEYIYVITDVNARMADMCNRVWEPQSLALTPFIVEMAELRKANEKSAYEKALSDLDCSLLEN' A
#
# COMPACT_ATOMS: atom_id res chain seq x y z
N MET A 1 15.95 -2.55 13.68
CA MET A 1 15.70 -1.46 12.72
C MET A 1 14.19 -1.14 12.66
N ALA A 2 13.63 -0.54 13.72
CA ALA A 2 12.18 -0.29 13.83
C ALA A 2 11.81 1.21 13.81
N LYS A 3 12.81 2.11 13.80
CA LYS A 3 12.59 3.55 13.97
C LYS A 3 12.08 4.26 12.71
N ALA A 4 12.29 3.69 11.53
CA ALA A 4 11.85 4.26 10.25
C ALA A 4 10.37 3.97 9.94
N LEU A 5 9.88 2.77 10.30
CA LEU A 5 8.49 2.38 10.04
C LEU A 5 7.47 3.22 10.81
N GLY A 6 7.82 3.73 12.00
CA GLY A 6 6.95 4.62 12.77
C GLY A 6 6.72 5.96 12.04
N SER A 7 7.78 6.63 11.61
CA SER A 7 7.68 7.94 10.96
C SER A 7 7.07 7.90 9.56
N LEU A 8 7.20 6.77 8.84
CA LEU A 8 6.65 6.65 7.50
C LEU A 8 5.11 6.51 7.51
N LYS A 9 4.54 5.78 8.47
CA LYS A 9 3.07 5.62 8.61
C LYS A 9 2.32 6.91 8.91
N ASP A 10 3.02 7.91 9.42
CA ASP A 10 2.47 9.22 9.77
C ASP A 10 2.42 10.19 8.57
N LEU A 11 2.87 9.75 7.38
CA LEU A 11 2.87 10.56 6.17
C LEU A 11 1.55 10.45 5.39
N PRO A 12 1.02 11.55 4.82
CA PRO A 12 -0.20 11.54 4.01
C PRO A 12 -0.19 10.49 2.89
N GLU A 13 0.98 10.25 2.30
CA GLU A 13 1.19 9.27 1.23
C GLU A 13 0.78 7.86 1.66
N TYR A 14 1.05 7.45 2.90
CA TYR A 14 0.65 6.13 3.39
C TYR A 14 -0.86 5.96 3.39
N ILE A 15 -1.60 6.97 3.85
CA ILE A 15 -3.06 6.92 3.90
C ILE A 15 -3.62 6.81 2.48
N TYR A 16 -3.07 7.57 1.53
CA TYR A 16 -3.48 7.47 0.13
C TYR A 16 -3.17 6.09 -0.46
N VAL A 17 -1.97 5.56 -0.22
CA VAL A 17 -1.58 4.24 -0.71
C VAL A 17 -2.48 3.14 -0.13
N ILE A 18 -2.74 3.16 1.17
CA ILE A 18 -3.65 2.20 1.82
C ILE A 18 -5.04 2.28 1.19
N THR A 19 -5.54 3.49 0.93
CA THR A 19 -6.86 3.68 0.31
C THR A 19 -6.92 3.10 -1.10
N ASP A 20 -5.93 3.41 -1.94
CA ASP A 20 -5.87 2.94 -3.34
C ASP A 20 -5.72 1.42 -3.41
N VAL A 21 -4.84 0.85 -2.57
CA VAL A 21 -4.64 -0.60 -2.48
C VAL A 21 -5.93 -1.27 -2.02
N ASN A 22 -6.57 -0.76 -0.97
CA ASN A 22 -7.80 -1.37 -0.46
C ASN A 22 -8.95 -1.29 -1.49
N ALA A 23 -9.07 -0.18 -2.22
CA ALA A 23 -10.05 -0.05 -3.29
C ALA A 23 -9.80 -1.04 -4.43
N ARG A 24 -8.53 -1.17 -4.87
CA ARG A 24 -8.14 -2.12 -5.92
C ARG A 24 -8.40 -3.57 -5.50
N MET A 25 -8.07 -3.91 -4.27
CA MET A 25 -8.25 -5.25 -3.73
C MET A 25 -9.73 -5.56 -3.47
N ALA A 26 -10.54 -4.57 -3.11
CA ALA A 26 -11.99 -4.71 -3.01
C ALA A 26 -12.63 -5.04 -4.36
N ASP A 27 -12.20 -4.37 -5.42
CA ASP A 27 -12.67 -4.64 -6.79
C ASP A 27 -12.25 -6.03 -7.29
N MET A 28 -10.96 -6.37 -7.13
CA MET A 28 -10.39 -7.60 -7.67
C MET A 28 -10.69 -8.86 -6.85
N CYS A 29 -10.69 -8.74 -5.51
CA CYS A 29 -10.77 -9.87 -4.58
C CYS A 29 -12.09 -9.92 -3.80
N ASN A 30 -13.01 -8.99 -4.08
CA ASN A 30 -14.28 -8.85 -3.36
C ASN A 30 -14.09 -8.81 -1.83
N ARG A 31 -13.01 -8.16 -1.38
CA ARG A 31 -12.61 -8.11 0.03
C ARG A 31 -11.95 -6.78 0.36
N VAL A 32 -12.31 -6.24 1.53
CA VAL A 32 -11.69 -5.06 2.12
C VAL A 32 -10.83 -5.53 3.28
N TRP A 33 -9.57 -5.09 3.33
CA TRP A 33 -8.67 -5.33 4.46
C TRP A 33 -8.75 -4.19 5.45
N GLU A 34 -8.49 -4.51 6.71
CA GLU A 34 -8.36 -3.48 7.73
C GLU A 34 -7.15 -2.58 7.42
N PRO A 35 -7.31 -1.23 7.44
CA PRO A 35 -6.24 -0.30 7.12
C PRO A 35 -4.95 -0.53 7.95
N GLN A 36 -5.09 -0.88 9.23
CA GLN A 36 -3.94 -1.19 10.08
C GLN A 36 -3.15 -2.42 9.61
N SER A 37 -3.83 -3.45 9.10
CA SER A 37 -3.21 -4.66 8.59
C SER A 37 -2.44 -4.36 7.30
N LEU A 38 -3.04 -3.58 6.41
CA LEU A 38 -2.36 -3.07 5.21
C LEU A 38 -1.13 -2.24 5.58
N ALA A 39 -1.27 -1.29 6.50
CA ALA A 39 -0.18 -0.42 6.93
C ALA A 39 1.04 -1.16 7.52
N LEU A 40 0.88 -2.41 7.94
CA LEU A 40 1.96 -3.25 8.45
C LEU A 40 2.68 -4.07 7.36
N THR A 41 2.14 -4.10 6.14
CA THR A 41 2.76 -4.85 5.04
C THR A 41 3.94 -4.10 4.43
N PRO A 42 5.06 -4.79 4.11
CA PRO A 42 6.22 -4.15 3.47
C PRO A 42 5.90 -3.51 2.12
N PHE A 43 4.98 -4.09 1.35
CA PHE A 43 4.56 -3.57 0.05
C PHE A 43 3.96 -2.15 0.14
N ILE A 44 3.15 -1.85 1.16
CA ILE A 44 2.60 -0.49 1.35
C ILE A 44 3.71 0.54 1.57
N VAL A 45 4.79 0.13 2.24
CA VAL A 45 5.96 1.00 2.47
C VAL A 45 6.63 1.36 1.16
N GLU A 46 6.85 0.36 0.30
CA GLU A 46 7.48 0.56 -1.02
C GLU A 46 6.63 1.44 -1.92
N MET A 47 5.32 1.19 -1.98
CA MET A 47 4.39 2.01 -2.73
C MET A 47 4.31 3.46 -2.25
N ALA A 48 4.38 3.68 -0.93
CA ALA A 48 4.36 5.03 -0.37
C ALA A 48 5.62 5.81 -0.75
N GLU A 49 6.78 5.16 -0.80
CA GLU A 49 8.01 5.80 -1.29
C GLU A 49 7.94 6.11 -2.79
N LEU A 50 7.32 5.25 -3.62
CA LEU A 50 7.06 5.57 -5.04
C LEU A 50 6.20 6.83 -5.19
N ARG A 51 5.13 6.95 -4.39
CA ARG A 51 4.24 8.11 -4.44
C ARG A 51 4.93 9.38 -3.96
N LYS A 52 5.75 9.28 -2.90
CA LYS A 52 6.57 10.38 -2.37
C LYS A 52 7.65 10.84 -3.36
N ALA A 53 8.22 9.92 -4.12
CA ALA A 53 9.15 10.21 -5.20
C ALA A 53 8.44 10.74 -6.48
N ASN A 54 7.12 10.84 -6.47
CA ASN A 54 6.29 11.22 -7.62
C ASN A 54 6.48 10.30 -8.84
N GLU A 55 6.82 9.03 -8.61
CA GLU A 55 7.02 8.02 -9.64
C GLU A 55 5.68 7.39 -10.08
N LYS A 56 4.82 8.22 -10.70
CA LYS A 56 3.44 7.84 -11.03
C LYS A 56 3.33 6.53 -11.83
N SER A 57 4.15 6.34 -12.86
CA SER A 57 4.08 5.14 -13.71
C SER A 57 4.48 3.87 -12.95
N ALA A 58 5.47 3.95 -12.06
CA ALA A 58 5.89 2.82 -11.23
C ALA A 58 4.81 2.49 -10.18
N TYR A 59 4.22 3.53 -9.59
CA TYR A 59 3.12 3.39 -8.64
C TYR A 59 1.88 2.73 -9.27
N GLU A 60 1.45 3.19 -10.45
CA GLU A 60 0.31 2.60 -11.17
C GLU A 60 0.57 1.15 -11.58
N LYS A 61 1.80 0.82 -11.99
CA LYS A 61 2.19 -0.56 -12.26
C LYS A 61 2.15 -1.43 -11.01
N ALA A 62 2.67 -0.94 -9.88
CA ALA A 62 2.61 -1.67 -8.62
C ALA A 62 1.16 -1.93 -8.17
N LEU A 63 0.23 -0.98 -8.40
CA LEU A 63 -1.20 -1.19 -8.17
C LEU A 63 -1.81 -2.22 -9.12
N SER A 64 -1.41 -2.24 -10.39
CA SER A 64 -1.95 -3.20 -11.36
C SER A 64 -1.49 -4.62 -11.11
N ASP A 65 -0.27 -4.78 -10.60
CA ASP A 65 0.39 -6.07 -10.33
C ASP A 65 -0.06 -6.69 -8.99
N LEU A 66 -0.94 -6.01 -8.24
CA LEU A 66 -1.59 -6.58 -7.06
C LEU A 66 -2.34 -7.86 -7.41
N ASP A 67 -2.27 -8.84 -6.50
CA ASP A 67 -3.06 -10.07 -6.56
C ASP A 67 -3.66 -10.39 -5.18
N CYS A 68 -4.69 -11.25 -5.16
CA CYS A 68 -5.40 -11.58 -3.92
C CYS A 68 -4.55 -12.33 -2.89
N SER A 69 -3.51 -13.04 -3.32
CA SER A 69 -2.65 -13.86 -2.45
C SER A 69 -1.61 -13.01 -1.69
N LEU A 70 -1.34 -11.80 -2.18
CA LEU A 70 -0.34 -10.88 -1.64
C LEU A 70 -0.60 -10.46 -0.18
N LEU A 71 -1.86 -10.53 0.25
CA LEU A 71 -2.32 -10.19 1.60
C LEU A 71 -2.96 -11.36 2.36
N GLU A 72 -2.78 -12.59 1.87
CA GLU A 72 -3.34 -13.81 2.47
C GLU A 72 -2.39 -14.52 3.45
N ASN A 73 -1.19 -13.96 3.70
CA ASN A 73 -0.23 -14.48 4.68
C ASN A 73 -0.13 -13.61 5.94
#